data_AF-A0A829HHZ4-F1
#
_entry.id   AF-A0A829HHZ4-F1
#
_cell.length_a   1.000
_cell.length_b   1.000
_cell.length_c   1.000
_cell.angle_alpha   90.00
_cell.angle_beta   90.00
_cell.angle_gamma   90.00
#
_symmetry.space_group_name_H-M   'P 1'
#
loop_
_entity.id
_entity.type
_entity.pdbx_description
1 polymer ?
#
loop_
_entity_poly.entity_id
_entity_poly.type
_entity_poly.pdbx_seq_one_letter_code
_entity_poly.pdbx_strand_id
1 'polypeptide(L)' 'MEFDVVIVGAGPSGLSAAIKIRQLAIENNLPDLSVCVVEKGSEVGA' A
#
# COMPACT_ATOMS: atom_id res chain seq x y z
N MET A 1 15.66 -3.90 -0.46
CA MET A 1 14.31 -4.18 0.06
C MET A 1 13.41 -4.32 -1.15
N GLU A 2 12.74 -5.45 -1.31
CA GLU A 2 11.91 -5.75 -2.49
C GLU A 2 10.43 -5.70 -2.08
N PHE A 3 9.60 -5.11 -2.94
CA PHE A 3 8.15 -5.02 -2.75
C PHE A 3 7.45 -5.34 -4.06
N ASP A 4 6.33 -6.03 -3.99
CA ASP A 4 5.50 -6.36 -5.17
C ASP A 4 4.80 -5.09 -5.71
N VAL A 5 4.40 -4.21 -4.79
CA VAL A 5 3.78 -2.93 -5.11
C VAL A 5 4.38 -1.81 -4.26
N VAL A 6 4.76 -0.71 -4.90
CA VAL A 6 5.17 0.53 -4.24
C VAL A 6 4.19 1.65 -4.61
N ILE A 7 3.58 2.28 -3.61
CA ILE A 7 2.67 3.41 -3.75
C ILE A 7 3.38 4.67 -3.26
N VAL A 8 3.45 5.70 -4.10
CA VAL A 8 4.04 7.00 -3.77
C VAL A 8 2.92 7.97 -3.41
N GLY A 9 2.89 8.40 -2.16
CA GLY A 9 1.86 9.24 -1.54
C GLY A 9 0.98 8.44 -0.57
N ALA A 10 1.00 8.82 0.71
CA ALA A 10 0.15 8.25 1.76
C ALA A 10 -1.07 9.14 2.08
N GLY A 11 -1.56 9.88 1.09
CA GLY A 11 -2.86 10.55 1.16
C GLY A 11 -4.04 9.57 1.06
N PRO A 12 -5.28 10.08 1.07
CA PRO A 12 -6.48 9.23 1.04
C PRO A 12 -6.52 8.25 -0.14
N SER A 13 -6.07 8.68 -1.32
CA SER A 13 -6.02 7.83 -2.52
C SER A 13 -5.01 6.69 -2.39
N GLY A 14 -3.78 6.99 -1.96
CA GLY A 14 -2.70 6.02 -1.82
C GLY A 14 -3.00 4.97 -0.75
N LEU A 15 -3.53 5.40 0.41
CA LEU A 15 -3.97 4.49 1.47
C LEU A 15 -5.16 3.63 1.03
N SER A 16 -6.15 4.23 0.35
CA SER A 16 -7.30 3.47 -0.17
C SER A 16 -6.86 2.40 -1.16
N ALA A 17 -5.91 2.72 -2.05
CA ALA A 17 -5.33 1.77 -2.97
C ALA A 17 -4.57 0.66 -2.24
N ALA A 18 -3.70 1.00 -1.27
CA ALA A 18 -2.94 0.04 -0.49
C ALA A 18 -3.86 -0.96 0.25
N ILE A 19 -4.90 -0.44 0.92
CA ILE A 19 -5.89 -1.24 1.62
C ILE A 19 -6.61 -2.18 0.65
N LYS A 20 -7.10 -1.66 -0.49
CA LYS A 20 -7.84 -2.48 -1.44
C LYS A 20 -6.97 -3.57 -2.07
N ILE A 21 -5.72 -3.26 -2.38
CA ILE A 21 -4.76 -4.24 -2.90
C ILE A 21 -4.53 -5.36 -1.88
N ARG A 22 -4.34 -5.05 -0.60
CA ARG A 22 -4.18 -6.07 0.45
C ARG A 22 -5.44 -6.91 0.67
N GLN A 23 -6.62 -6.30 0.61
CA GLN A 23 -7.89 -7.04 0.65
C GLN A 23 -8.00 -8.03 -0.51
N LEU A 24 -7.75 -7.57 -1.74
CA LEU A 24 -7.76 -8.44 -2.93
C LEU A 24 -6.70 -9.55 -2.83
N ALA A 25 -5.53 -9.26 -2.27
CA ALA A 25 -4.49 -10.25 -2.06
C ALA A 25 -4.97 -11.38 -1.11
N ILE A 26 -5.65 -11.03 -0.01
CA ILE A 26 -6.27 -12.00 0.90
C ILE A 26 -7.36 -12.81 0.18
N GLU A 27 -8.26 -12.14 -0.55
CA GLU A 27 -9.35 -12.78 -1.30
C GLU A 27 -8.84 -13.78 -2.36
N ASN A 28 -7.67 -13.53 -2.94
CA ASN A 28 -7.05 -14.37 -3.97
C ASN A 28 -6.01 -15.36 -3.43
N ASN A 29 -5.93 -15.59 -2.12
CA ASN A 29 -4.94 -16.47 -1.47
C ASN A 29 -3.47 -16.09 -1.76
N LEU A 30 -3.19 -14.79 -1.84
CA LEU A 30 -1.85 -14.20 -1.98
C LEU A 30 -1.46 -13.36 -0.74
N PRO A 31 -1.49 -13.92 0.49
CA PRO A 31 -1.28 -13.14 1.71
C PRO A 31 0.11 -12.48 1.79
N ASP A 32 1.09 -13.02 1.07
CA ASP A 32 2.48 -12.57 1.07
C ASP A 32 2.75 -11.37 0.15
N LEU A 33 1.75 -10.93 -0.64
CA LEU A 33 1.91 -9.78 -1.55
C LEU A 33 2.26 -8.49 -0.79
N SER A 34 3.50 -8.06 -0.92
CA SER A 34 4.07 -6.96 -0.15
C SER A 34 3.74 -5.60 -0.78
N VAL A 35 3.19 -4.70 0.04
CA VAL A 35 2.83 -3.33 -0.39
C VAL A 35 3.61 -2.34 0.47
N CYS A 36 4.42 -1.50 -0.18
CA CYS A 36 5.08 -0.36 0.46
C CYS A 36 4.35 0.93 0.10
N VAL A 37 4.08 1.76 1.10
CA VAL A 37 3.58 3.12 0.88
C VAL A 37 4.66 4.09 1.35
N VAL A 38 5.06 5.01 0.48
CA VAL A 38 6.05 6.05 0.80
C VAL A 38 5.38 7.42 0.77
N GLU A 39 5.71 8.26 1.75
CA GLU A 39 5.21 9.63 1.85
C GLU A 39 6.39 10.57 2.10
N LYS A 40 6.35 11.75 1.49
CA LYS A 40 7.30 12.83 1.72
C LYS A 40 7.07 13.49 3.08
N GLY A 41 5.81 13.63 3.48
CA GLY A 41 5.41 14.16 4.78
C GLY A 41 6.05 13.40 5.95
N SER A 42 6.21 14.08 7.08
CA SER A 42 6.70 13.46 8.33
C SER A 42 5.69 12.48 8.93
N GLU A 43 4.46 12.51 8.44
CA GLU A 43 3.36 11.66 8.86
C GLU A 43 2.50 11.26 7.66
N VAL A 44 1.72 10.20 7.83
CA VAL A 44 0.76 9.73 6.84
C VAL A 44 -0.35 10.76 6.68
N GLY A 45 -0.60 11.21 5.45
CA GLY A 45 -1.66 12.16 5.12
C GLY A 45 -1.28 13.65 5.20
N ALA A 46 0.00 13.98 5.40
CA ALA A 46 0.55 15.33 5.38
C ALA A 46 0.88 15.88 3.98
#